data_AF-A0AAW0V9V3-F1
#
_entry.id   AF-A0AAW0V9V3-F1
#
_cell.length_a   1.000
_cell.length_b   1.000
_cell.length_c   1.000
_cell.angle_alpha   90.00
_cell.angle_beta   90.00
_cell.angle_gamma   90.00
#
_symmetry.space_group_name_H-M   'P 1'
#
loop_
_entity.id
_entity.type
_entity.pdbx_description
1 polymer ?
#
loop_
_entity_poly.entity_id
_entity_poly.type
_entity_poly.pdbx_seq_one_letter_code
_entity_poly.pdbx_strand_id
1 'polypeptide(L)'
;MSDSDEISSGTDEDDILQAIQQKPKSKKPRDSVSGNAASSAVKSTPKPLLDSDDEILIPTVFLTQGAKNANLLQKANTISKHIEEEREKARQQREEIDGLKREILAEINDNGSTMQYTSKSAHAFVELYLKSHFSNHYSLREHRHFYFFGDVYKVVLGKVPEKEKSLIETLLFLEEGTLHAYNQALLSKGVSAEHIAFWFIENCFDEAVLVKVLRFLQQYSCLGSMSSCLSESLEKVSGTKISFSMPLKIRQFNNNVYLSILRAAMLFAVYPATQNRETYILSFILASSDFYANKHHRETLREHIVRPVFKKIISFSEDVSAEFQLSWSQIKTHLYGKDPDDNKQKYYELNYNFLTHLHEVVGSEESKHLEVVLSLVKGFLHDTFDDGAVASSESNREPPSISGPSITVEDLSSVLFDSLPRSTSIRNSTTANSIYKYVFKARLCTKLLTGLLYGNGEKKPFLRLHGLLHTVKDALQHDMSQWLYVNNDVSYKRDVSTALSEAYHVIDHFSNVLNKNLPLIQNDMFYEDS
;
A
#
# COMPACT_ATOMS: atom_id res chain seq x y z
N MET A 1 35.48 11.61 -13.54
CA MET A 1 36.80 12.06 -13.04
C MET A 1 36.64 12.31 -11.55
N SER A 2 37.44 11.58 -10.76
CA SER A 2 37.72 11.66 -9.30
C SER A 2 36.56 11.77 -8.30
N ASP A 3 36.58 11.12 -7.14
CA ASP A 3 37.35 10.00 -6.59
C ASP A 3 36.54 9.42 -5.44
N SER A 4 36.68 8.11 -5.28
CA SER A 4 36.07 7.23 -4.28
C SER A 4 37.01 7.04 -3.08
N ASP A 5 36.48 7.11 -1.86
CA ASP A 5 37.09 6.50 -0.68
C ASP A 5 36.07 5.58 0.01
N GLU A 6 36.08 4.31 -0.40
CA GLU A 6 35.44 3.20 0.31
C GLU A 6 36.45 2.61 1.31
N ILE A 7 36.07 2.62 2.59
CA ILE A 7 36.81 1.94 3.66
C ILE A 7 36.50 0.45 3.56
N SER A 8 37.48 -0.30 3.06
CA SER A 8 37.53 -1.76 3.04
C SER A 8 37.79 -2.31 4.45
N SER A 9 36.78 -2.93 5.07
CA SER A 9 36.99 -3.77 6.27
C SER A 9 37.33 -5.19 5.82
N GLY A 10 38.62 -5.51 5.90
CA GLY A 10 39.20 -6.80 5.59
C GLY A 10 38.62 -7.95 6.42
N THR A 11 38.56 -9.08 5.74
CA THR A 11 37.91 -10.35 6.00
C THR A 11 38.76 -11.29 6.87
N ASP A 12 38.23 -11.70 8.03
CA ASP A 12 38.74 -12.85 8.82
C ASP A 12 38.47 -14.20 8.13
N GLU A 13 37.73 -14.22 7.01
CA GLU A 13 37.35 -15.45 6.29
C GLU A 13 38.42 -15.93 5.28
N ASP A 14 39.31 -15.05 4.82
CA ASP A 14 40.36 -15.41 3.86
C ASP A 14 41.55 -16.16 4.52
N ASP A 15 41.78 -15.94 5.81
CA ASP A 15 42.84 -16.60 6.59
C ASP A 15 42.50 -18.07 6.90
N ILE A 16 41.21 -18.41 7.01
CA ILE A 16 40.75 -19.78 7.29
C ILE A 16 40.92 -20.67 6.05
N LEU A 17 40.71 -20.13 4.85
CA LEU A 17 40.88 -20.86 3.60
C LEU A 17 42.35 -21.11 3.24
N GLN A 18 43.27 -20.23 3.64
CA GLN A 18 44.72 -20.47 3.47
C GLN A 18 45.27 -21.53 4.44
N ALA A 19 44.70 -21.66 5.64
CA ALA A 19 45.14 -22.65 6.62
C ALA A 19 44.85 -24.10 6.21
N ILE A 20 43.83 -24.34 5.38
CA ILE A 20 43.40 -25.69 4.95
C ILE A 20 44.23 -26.22 3.75
N GLN A 21 44.92 -25.36 2.99
CA GLN A 21 45.65 -25.77 1.78
C GLN A 21 47.12 -26.18 2.00
N GLN A 22 47.68 -26.02 3.21
CA GLN A 22 49.07 -26.37 3.47
C GLN A 22 49.25 -27.87 3.81
N LYS A 23 49.60 -28.67 2.80
CA LYS A 23 50.10 -30.05 2.95
C LYS A 23 51.33 -30.11 3.88
N PRO A 24 51.40 -31.05 4.84
CA PRO A 24 52.60 -31.20 5.67
C PRO A 24 53.71 -31.89 4.88
N LYS A 25 54.85 -31.18 4.69
CA LYS A 25 56.10 -31.78 4.24
C LYS A 25 56.75 -32.54 5.39
N SER A 26 57.04 -33.81 5.14
CA SER A 26 57.80 -34.72 5.99
C SER A 26 59.25 -34.22 6.19
N LYS A 27 59.75 -34.29 7.43
CA LYS A 27 61.18 -34.49 7.74
C LYS A 27 61.35 -35.21 9.08
N LYS A 28 62.12 -36.29 9.04
CA LYS A 28 62.53 -37.15 10.16
C LYS A 28 63.60 -36.48 11.04
N PRO A 29 63.81 -36.99 12.27
CA PRO A 29 64.54 -36.32 13.36
C PRO A 29 66.05 -36.64 13.34
N ARG A 30 66.83 -35.84 14.06
CA ARG A 30 68.24 -36.11 14.39
C ARG A 30 68.39 -36.06 15.91
N ASP A 31 68.93 -37.15 16.45
CA ASP A 31 69.22 -37.41 17.86
C ASP A 31 70.35 -36.59 18.46
N SER A 32 70.40 -36.66 19.81
CA SER A 32 71.49 -36.42 20.78
C SER A 32 71.51 -35.06 21.50
N VAL A 33 71.73 -34.92 22.81
CA VAL A 33 72.00 -35.81 23.96
C VAL A 33 71.93 -34.94 25.26
N SER A 34 71.59 -35.55 26.42
CA SER A 34 71.91 -35.15 27.82
C SER A 34 71.28 -33.85 28.41
N GLY A 35 70.71 -33.79 29.62
CA GLY A 35 70.64 -34.76 30.73
C GLY A 35 70.02 -34.14 32.00
N ASN A 36 69.80 -35.01 33.00
CA ASN A 36 69.49 -34.80 34.44
C ASN A 36 68.08 -34.29 34.84
N ALA A 37 67.43 -34.72 35.92
CA ALA A 37 67.52 -35.85 36.85
C ALA A 37 66.34 -35.72 37.87
N ALA A 38 65.89 -36.86 38.43
CA ALA A 38 65.12 -37.03 39.69
C ALA A 38 63.64 -36.54 39.73
N SER A 39 62.66 -37.22 40.34
CA SER A 39 62.63 -38.28 41.36
C SER A 39 61.22 -38.89 41.54
N SER A 40 61.15 -40.22 41.78
CA SER A 40 60.25 -40.99 42.68
C SER A 40 58.71 -40.92 42.48
N ALA A 41 57.86 -41.92 42.72
CA ALA A 41 57.97 -43.16 43.50
C ALA A 41 56.75 -44.08 43.25
N VAL A 42 57.06 -45.36 43.06
CA VAL A 42 56.45 -46.53 43.72
C VAL A 42 55.20 -47.19 43.12
N LYS A 43 55.48 -48.40 42.60
CA LYS A 43 54.59 -49.53 42.33
C LYS A 43 54.19 -50.22 43.64
N SER A 44 52.97 -50.73 43.69
CA SER A 44 52.68 -52.00 44.37
C SER A 44 51.49 -52.71 43.72
N THR A 45 51.76 -53.89 43.16
CA THR A 45 50.79 -54.98 42.97
C THR A 45 51.24 -56.15 43.84
N PRO A 46 50.32 -57.02 44.25
CA PRO A 46 50.49 -58.41 43.85
C PRO A 46 49.21 -59.13 43.40
N LYS A 47 49.43 -60.13 42.54
CA LYS A 47 48.50 -61.09 41.91
C LYS A 47 47.78 -61.99 42.93
N PRO A 48 46.71 -62.71 42.53
CA PRO A 48 46.84 -64.10 42.00
C PRO A 48 45.80 -64.37 40.87
N LEU A 49 45.67 -65.48 40.14
CA LEU A 49 46.36 -66.74 39.82
C LEU A 49 45.77 -67.15 38.44
N LEU A 50 46.46 -67.99 37.66
CA LEU A 50 46.03 -68.44 36.32
C LEU A 50 44.72 -69.25 36.34
N ASP A 51 43.90 -69.09 35.28
CA ASP A 51 43.28 -70.25 34.62
C ASP A 51 43.10 -69.98 33.12
N SER A 52 43.15 -71.09 32.38
CA SER A 52 43.19 -71.22 30.92
C SER A 52 42.04 -70.54 30.18
N ASP A 53 42.38 -69.71 29.20
CA ASP A 53 41.99 -69.86 27.80
C ASP A 53 42.85 -68.86 27.00
N ASP A 54 43.04 -69.10 25.70
CA ASP A 54 43.79 -68.23 24.79
C ASP A 54 43.15 -66.83 24.69
N GLU A 55 43.27 -66.02 25.73
CA GLU A 55 43.04 -64.58 25.66
C GLU A 55 44.25 -63.98 24.97
N ILE A 56 44.07 -63.67 23.68
CA ILE A 56 44.90 -62.69 22.98
C ILE A 56 44.95 -61.45 23.87
N LEU A 57 46.03 -61.30 24.64
CA LEU A 57 46.28 -60.12 25.47
C LEU A 57 46.51 -58.94 24.54
N ILE A 58 45.42 -58.29 24.14
CA ILE A 58 45.43 -57.07 23.36
C ILE A 58 46.22 -56.04 24.19
N PRO A 59 47.39 -55.56 23.72
CA PRO A 59 48.19 -54.62 24.49
C PRO A 59 47.35 -53.39 24.88
N THR A 60 47.52 -52.87 26.09
CA THR A 60 46.73 -51.75 26.65
C THR A 60 46.76 -50.49 25.77
N VAL A 61 47.77 -50.38 24.91
CA VAL A 61 47.90 -49.36 23.86
C VAL A 61 46.77 -49.48 22.82
N PHE A 62 46.34 -50.69 22.44
CA PHE A 62 45.22 -50.91 21.53
C PHE A 62 43.86 -50.71 22.21
N LEU A 63 43.74 -50.94 23.52
CA LEU A 63 42.53 -50.59 24.28
C LEU A 63 42.37 -49.08 24.40
N THR A 64 43.46 -48.35 24.68
CA THR A 64 43.46 -46.88 24.77
C THR A 64 43.37 -46.19 23.42
N GLN A 65 44.01 -46.73 22.36
CA GLN A 65 43.82 -46.26 20.98
C GLN A 65 42.45 -46.65 20.42
N GLY A 66 41.92 -47.83 20.76
CA GLY A 66 40.58 -48.29 20.39
C GLY A 66 39.49 -47.41 21.01
N ALA A 67 39.61 -47.08 22.30
CA ALA A 67 38.70 -46.13 22.96
C ALA A 67 38.81 -44.70 22.40
N LYS A 68 40.01 -44.25 22.03
CA LYS A 68 40.20 -42.96 21.33
C LYS A 68 39.58 -42.98 19.93
N ASN A 69 39.76 -44.06 19.17
CA ASN A 69 39.18 -44.23 17.84
C ASN A 69 37.65 -44.33 17.91
N ALA A 70 37.09 -45.02 18.89
CA ALA A 70 35.66 -45.09 19.14
C ALA A 70 35.07 -43.71 19.49
N ASN A 71 35.75 -42.94 20.36
CA ASN A 71 35.36 -41.56 20.67
C ASN A 71 35.48 -40.63 19.46
N LEU A 72 36.51 -40.80 18.62
CA LEU A 72 36.65 -40.04 17.37
C LEU A 72 35.55 -40.40 16.37
N LEU A 73 35.18 -41.68 16.27
CA LEU A 73 34.05 -42.13 15.44
C LEU A 73 32.72 -41.54 15.94
N GLN A 74 32.50 -41.53 17.25
CA GLN A 74 31.30 -40.94 17.84
C GLN A 74 31.23 -39.43 17.60
N LYS A 75 32.36 -38.71 17.74
CA LYS A 75 32.45 -37.29 17.39
C LYS A 75 32.23 -37.07 15.89
N ALA A 76 32.82 -37.90 15.03
CA ALA A 76 32.62 -37.83 13.58
C ALA A 76 31.15 -38.06 13.20
N ASN A 77 30.47 -39.01 13.85
CA ASN A 77 29.04 -39.26 13.65
C ASN A 77 28.19 -38.09 14.13
N THR A 78 28.55 -37.46 15.24
CA THR A 78 27.85 -36.29 15.78
C THR A 78 28.03 -35.07 14.86
N ILE A 79 29.26 -34.84 14.37
CA ILE A 79 29.56 -33.80 13.39
C ILE A 79 28.82 -34.05 12.08
N SER A 80 28.80 -35.30 11.59
CA SER A 80 28.07 -35.66 10.37
C SER A 80 26.57 -35.40 10.51
N LYS A 81 26.00 -35.70 11.69
CA LYS A 81 24.60 -35.38 11.99
C LYS A 81 24.35 -33.87 12.00
N HIS A 82 25.22 -33.07 12.61
CA HIS A 82 25.10 -31.61 12.58
C HIS A 82 25.22 -31.02 11.16
N ILE A 83 26.15 -31.54 10.35
CA ILE A 83 26.29 -31.13 8.95
C ILE A 83 25.01 -31.43 8.17
N GLU A 84 24.39 -32.59 8.40
CA GLU A 84 23.15 -32.96 7.71
C GLU A 84 21.97 -32.10 8.16
N GLU A 85 21.86 -31.80 9.46
CA GLU A 85 20.85 -30.87 10.00
C GLU A 85 21.02 -29.45 9.45
N GLU A 86 22.25 -28.95 9.30
CA GLU A 86 22.53 -27.65 8.68
C GLU A 86 22.24 -27.65 7.18
N ARG A 87 22.56 -28.74 6.46
CA ARG A 87 22.21 -28.88 5.04
C ARG A 87 20.70 -28.87 4.81
N GLU A 88 19.96 -29.56 5.66
CA GLU A 88 18.49 -29.58 5.59
C GLU A 88 17.91 -28.20 5.86
N LYS A 89 18.39 -27.50 6.90
CA LYS A 89 17.98 -26.10 7.17
C LYS A 89 18.33 -25.15 6.02
N ALA A 90 19.54 -25.26 5.47
CA ALA A 90 19.96 -24.44 4.34
C ALA A 90 19.13 -24.73 3.08
N ARG A 91 18.73 -25.99 2.85
CA ARG A 91 17.82 -26.36 1.77
C ARG A 91 16.44 -25.72 1.95
N GLN A 92 15.86 -25.83 3.15
CA GLN A 92 14.57 -25.23 3.46
C GLN A 92 14.58 -23.70 3.29
N GLN A 93 15.62 -23.03 3.79
CA GLN A 93 15.79 -21.58 3.61
C GLN A 93 15.92 -21.20 2.12
N ARG A 94 16.64 -22.00 1.34
CA ARG A 94 16.78 -21.75 -0.10
C ARG A 94 15.46 -21.93 -0.84
N GLU A 95 14.69 -22.96 -0.50
CA GLU A 95 13.36 -23.19 -1.06
C GLU A 95 12.38 -22.07 -0.70
N GLU A 96 12.44 -21.56 0.52
CA GLU A 96 11.65 -20.40 0.97
C GLU A 96 12.03 -19.14 0.17
N ILE A 97 13.32 -18.85 0.03
CA ILE A 97 13.82 -17.72 -0.77
C ILE A 97 13.37 -17.84 -2.23
N ASP A 98 13.52 -19.02 -2.84
CA ASP A 98 13.13 -19.26 -4.23
C ASP A 98 11.60 -19.27 -4.41
N GLY A 99 10.84 -19.62 -3.38
CA GLY A 99 9.39 -19.40 -3.29
C GLY A 99 9.04 -17.91 -3.33
N LEU A 100 9.62 -17.12 -2.44
CA LEU A 100 9.35 -15.68 -2.34
C LEU A 100 9.76 -14.93 -3.62
N LYS A 101 10.89 -15.29 -4.23
CA LYS A 101 11.33 -14.73 -5.53
C LYS A 101 10.27 -14.94 -6.61
N ARG A 102 9.67 -16.12 -6.68
CA ARG A 102 8.62 -16.43 -7.65
C ARG A 102 7.34 -15.65 -7.37
N GLU A 103 6.95 -15.51 -6.12
CA GLU A 103 5.78 -14.71 -5.71
C GLU A 103 5.95 -13.24 -6.13
N ILE A 104 7.11 -12.64 -5.82
CA ILE A 104 7.42 -11.25 -6.20
C ILE A 104 7.40 -11.08 -7.72
N LEU A 105 8.00 -12.00 -8.47
CA LEU A 105 8.00 -11.93 -9.94
C LEU A 105 6.60 -12.11 -10.52
N ALA A 106 5.78 -13.01 -9.97
CA ALA A 106 4.41 -13.19 -10.38
C ALA A 106 3.60 -11.90 -10.15
N GLU A 107 3.75 -11.29 -8.97
CA GLU A 107 3.10 -10.04 -8.61
C GLU A 107 3.50 -8.88 -9.54
N ILE A 108 4.80 -8.72 -9.83
CA ILE A 108 5.29 -7.65 -10.72
C ILE A 108 4.81 -7.86 -12.17
N ASN A 109 4.64 -9.10 -12.61
CA ASN A 109 4.15 -9.41 -13.96
C ASN A 109 2.63 -9.24 -14.07
N ASP A 110 1.87 -9.57 -13.03
CA ASP A 110 0.41 -9.36 -12.95
C ASP A 110 0.01 -7.88 -12.87
N ASN A 111 0.99 -7.05 -12.55
CA ASN A 111 0.95 -5.60 -12.58
C ASN A 111 0.86 -5.02 -14.03
N GLY A 112 0.80 -5.90 -15.04
CA GLY A 112 0.40 -5.57 -16.40
C GLY A 112 1.52 -5.09 -17.30
N SER A 113 2.79 -5.33 -16.95
CA SER A 113 3.90 -4.80 -17.75
C SER A 113 3.92 -5.33 -19.19
N THR A 114 4.16 -4.41 -20.13
CA THR A 114 4.47 -4.73 -21.54
C THR A 114 5.66 -5.68 -21.70
N MET A 115 6.55 -5.74 -20.70
CA MET A 115 7.67 -6.68 -20.64
C MET A 115 7.51 -7.65 -19.47
N GLN A 116 7.63 -8.95 -19.73
CA GLN A 116 7.68 -9.95 -18.65
C GLN A 116 9.00 -9.81 -17.89
N TYR A 117 8.93 -9.41 -16.62
CA TYR A 117 10.05 -9.40 -15.71
C TYR A 117 10.51 -10.83 -15.44
N THR A 118 11.82 -11.04 -15.59
CA THR A 118 12.49 -12.30 -15.29
C THR A 118 13.39 -12.08 -14.07
N SER A 119 13.82 -13.17 -13.44
CA SER A 119 14.80 -13.11 -12.34
C SER A 119 16.09 -12.37 -12.71
N LYS A 120 16.42 -12.25 -14.00
CA LYS A 120 17.59 -11.51 -14.47
C LYS A 120 17.33 -10.01 -14.62
N SER A 121 16.18 -9.61 -15.15
CA SER A 121 15.86 -8.19 -15.37
C SER A 121 15.42 -7.46 -14.10
N ALA A 122 14.76 -8.16 -13.17
CA ALA A 122 14.30 -7.60 -11.91
C ALA A 122 15.21 -7.92 -10.71
N HIS A 123 16.41 -8.46 -10.93
CA HIS A 123 17.26 -9.02 -9.87
C HIS A 123 17.49 -8.07 -8.70
N ALA A 124 17.97 -6.85 -8.98
CA ALA A 124 18.27 -5.85 -7.94
C ALA A 124 17.01 -5.47 -7.13
N PHE A 125 15.86 -5.40 -7.78
CA PHE A 125 14.59 -5.09 -7.14
C PHE A 125 14.10 -6.23 -6.25
N VAL A 126 14.15 -7.46 -6.75
CA VAL A 126 13.79 -8.68 -6.01
C VAL A 126 14.70 -8.86 -4.79
N GLU A 127 16.00 -8.62 -4.93
CA GLU A 127 16.95 -8.69 -3.80
C GLU A 127 16.69 -7.64 -2.74
N LEU A 128 16.38 -6.40 -3.13
CA LEU A 128 16.02 -5.34 -2.18
C LEU A 128 14.76 -5.71 -1.39
N TYR A 129 13.77 -6.28 -2.07
CA TYR A 129 12.55 -6.74 -1.43
C TYR A 129 12.80 -7.95 -0.50
N LEU A 130 13.63 -8.92 -0.91
CA LEU A 130 14.03 -10.05 -0.07
C LEU A 130 14.74 -9.59 1.21
N LYS A 131 15.71 -8.67 1.09
CA LYS A 131 16.39 -8.08 2.25
C LYS A 131 15.41 -7.40 3.19
N SER A 132 14.43 -6.69 2.63
CA SER A 132 13.36 -6.05 3.40
C SER A 132 12.46 -7.10 4.09
N HIS A 133 12.11 -8.19 3.40
CA HIS A 133 11.32 -9.32 3.93
C HIS A 133 11.98 -9.98 5.13
N PHE A 134 13.24 -10.41 5.00
CA PHE A 134 13.94 -11.07 6.11
C PHE A 134 14.30 -10.14 7.26
N SER A 135 14.34 -8.83 7.04
CA SER A 135 14.50 -7.85 8.11
C SER A 135 13.18 -7.44 8.78
N ASN A 136 12.04 -8.02 8.38
CA ASN A 136 10.70 -7.61 8.81
C ASN A 136 10.51 -6.09 8.72
N HIS A 137 11.02 -5.50 7.63
CA HIS A 137 11.01 -4.06 7.47
C HIS A 137 9.58 -3.58 7.18
N TYR A 138 9.13 -2.57 7.93
CA TYR A 138 7.78 -1.98 7.86
C TYR A 138 7.42 -1.46 6.46
N SER A 139 8.44 -1.05 5.70
CA SER A 139 8.38 -0.63 4.30
C SER A 139 7.68 -1.65 3.38
N LEU A 140 7.69 -2.95 3.69
CA LEU A 140 7.04 -3.97 2.87
C LEU A 140 5.52 -3.84 2.84
N ARG A 141 4.91 -3.36 3.93
CA ARG A 141 3.46 -3.15 4.04
C ARG A 141 3.10 -1.74 3.61
N GLU A 142 3.87 -0.75 4.06
CA GLU A 142 3.60 0.66 3.74
C GLU A 142 3.75 0.96 2.24
N HIS A 143 4.70 0.33 1.54
CA HIS A 143 4.94 0.56 0.11
C HIS A 143 4.12 -0.31 -0.84
N ARG A 144 3.17 -1.08 -0.30
CA ARG A 144 2.18 -1.78 -1.11
C ARG A 144 0.96 -0.88 -1.29
N HIS A 145 0.50 -0.80 -2.52
CA HIS A 145 -0.56 0.12 -2.91
C HIS A 145 -1.54 -0.55 -3.86
N PHE A 146 -2.73 0.02 -3.94
CA PHE A 146 -3.70 -0.38 -4.94
C PHE A 146 -3.42 0.32 -6.27
N TYR A 147 -3.47 -0.45 -7.36
CA TYR A 147 -3.35 0.02 -8.72
C TYR A 147 -4.61 -0.42 -9.47
N PHE A 148 -5.38 0.55 -9.95
CA PHE A 148 -6.47 0.33 -10.88
C PHE A 148 -5.96 0.33 -12.31
N PHE A 149 -5.08 1.28 -12.66
CA PHE A 149 -4.52 1.44 -13.99
C PHE A 149 -3.19 0.68 -14.10
N GLY A 150 -3.26 -0.57 -14.59
CA GLY A 150 -2.13 -1.38 -15.04
C GLY A 150 -1.58 -0.92 -16.40
N ASP A 151 -0.43 -1.46 -16.79
CA ASP A 151 0.30 -1.07 -18.01
C ASP A 151 -0.31 -1.67 -19.30
N VAL A 152 -1.55 -1.27 -19.59
CA VAL A 152 -2.29 -1.74 -20.76
C VAL A 152 -2.00 -0.88 -21.99
N TYR A 153 -1.17 -1.40 -22.89
CA TYR A 153 -0.89 -0.72 -24.16
C TYR A 153 -2.02 -0.90 -25.18
N LYS A 154 -2.44 -2.16 -25.44
CA LYS A 154 -3.43 -2.52 -26.45
C LYS A 154 -4.73 -2.99 -25.79
N VAL A 155 -5.85 -2.39 -26.20
CA VAL A 155 -7.19 -2.70 -25.69
C VAL A 155 -8.02 -3.31 -26.82
N VAL A 156 -8.92 -4.24 -26.50
CA VAL A 156 -9.89 -4.83 -27.44
C VAL A 156 -11.28 -4.91 -26.78
N LEU A 157 -12.12 -3.91 -27.03
CA LEU A 157 -13.44 -3.73 -26.44
C LEU A 157 -14.56 -4.39 -27.25
N GLY A 158 -14.47 -4.42 -28.58
CA GLY A 158 -15.50 -5.06 -29.42
C GLY A 158 -15.41 -4.72 -30.90
N LYS A 159 -16.28 -5.32 -31.72
CA LYS A 159 -16.30 -5.05 -33.18
C LYS A 159 -17.18 -3.86 -33.49
N VAL A 160 -16.57 -2.74 -33.90
CA VAL A 160 -17.28 -1.62 -34.52
C VAL A 160 -17.63 -1.99 -35.98
N PRO A 161 -18.88 -1.82 -36.45
CA PRO A 161 -19.26 -2.12 -37.82
C PRO A 161 -18.44 -1.31 -38.85
N GLU A 162 -17.96 -1.92 -39.92
CA GLU A 162 -17.11 -1.26 -40.94
C GLU A 162 -17.74 0.00 -41.54
N LYS A 163 -19.06 0.01 -41.71
CA LYS A 163 -19.80 1.18 -42.22
C LYS A 163 -19.74 2.39 -41.28
N GLU A 164 -19.57 2.15 -39.98
CA GLU A 164 -19.48 3.20 -38.98
C GLU A 164 -18.02 3.66 -38.79
N LYS A 165 -17.04 2.77 -38.95
CA LYS A 165 -15.62 3.10 -38.81
C LYS A 165 -15.18 4.26 -39.69
N SER A 166 -15.52 4.23 -40.97
CA SER A 166 -15.14 5.31 -41.91
C SER A 166 -15.77 6.65 -41.54
N LEU A 167 -16.95 6.65 -40.91
CA LEU A 167 -17.58 7.86 -40.39
C LEU A 167 -16.91 8.34 -39.10
N ILE A 168 -16.57 7.43 -38.20
CA ILE A 168 -15.88 7.73 -36.94
C ILE A 168 -14.47 8.26 -37.20
N GLU A 169 -13.76 7.74 -38.20
CA GLU A 169 -12.44 8.21 -38.62
C GLU A 169 -12.42 9.69 -38.98
N THR A 170 -13.54 10.24 -39.48
CA THR A 170 -13.64 11.67 -39.77
C THR A 170 -13.50 12.56 -38.53
N LEU A 171 -13.76 12.01 -37.33
CA LEU A 171 -13.55 12.69 -36.04
C LEU A 171 -12.06 12.84 -35.69
N LEU A 172 -11.12 12.21 -36.40
CA LEU A 172 -9.69 12.53 -36.23
C LEU A 172 -9.37 13.98 -36.61
N PHE A 173 -10.16 14.56 -37.50
CA PHE A 173 -10.01 15.93 -37.99
C PHE A 173 -10.99 16.90 -37.32
N LEU A 174 -11.44 16.56 -36.10
CA LEU A 174 -12.41 17.36 -35.36
C LEU A 174 -11.90 18.78 -35.11
N GLU A 175 -12.65 19.75 -35.61
CA GLU A 175 -12.51 21.17 -35.27
C GLU A 175 -13.65 21.58 -34.32
N GLU A 176 -13.36 22.40 -33.31
CA GLU A 176 -14.36 22.77 -32.29
C GLU A 176 -15.59 23.47 -32.91
N GLY A 177 -15.42 24.22 -34.00
CA GLY A 177 -16.51 24.90 -34.69
C GLY A 177 -17.48 23.98 -35.45
N THR A 178 -17.11 22.72 -35.71
CA THR A 178 -17.89 21.78 -36.53
C THR A 178 -18.53 20.65 -35.72
N LEU A 179 -18.36 20.63 -34.39
CA LEU A 179 -18.87 19.62 -33.47
C LEU A 179 -20.36 19.30 -33.69
N HIS A 180 -21.19 20.34 -33.84
CA HIS A 180 -22.64 20.18 -34.01
C HIS A 180 -22.99 19.47 -35.33
N ALA A 181 -22.29 19.80 -36.42
CA ALA A 181 -22.50 19.17 -37.72
C ALA A 181 -22.09 17.68 -37.69
N TYR A 182 -20.96 17.35 -37.06
CA TYR A 182 -20.54 15.97 -36.85
C TYR A 182 -21.54 15.19 -36.00
N ASN A 183 -22.04 15.80 -34.91
CA ASN A 183 -23.04 15.19 -34.04
C ASN A 183 -24.31 14.82 -34.81
N GLN A 184 -24.89 15.77 -35.57
CA GLN A 184 -26.07 15.49 -36.40
C GLN A 184 -25.81 14.42 -37.48
N ALA A 185 -24.64 14.47 -38.13
CA ALA A 185 -24.29 13.50 -39.18
C ALA A 185 -24.19 12.07 -38.62
N LEU A 186 -23.51 11.89 -37.50
CA LEU A 186 -23.35 10.58 -36.85
C LEU A 186 -24.67 10.05 -36.29
N LEU A 187 -25.48 10.92 -35.68
CA LEU A 187 -26.82 10.57 -35.21
C LEU A 187 -27.73 10.12 -36.36
N SER A 188 -27.70 10.82 -37.50
CA SER A 188 -28.51 10.47 -38.68
C SER A 188 -28.15 9.10 -39.27
N LYS A 189 -26.94 8.61 -38.99
CA LYS A 189 -26.43 7.31 -39.43
C LYS A 189 -26.55 6.22 -38.35
N GLY A 190 -27.09 6.55 -37.18
CA GLY A 190 -27.30 5.61 -36.09
C GLY A 190 -26.01 5.19 -35.37
N VAL A 191 -24.94 5.98 -35.46
CA VAL A 191 -23.66 5.68 -34.80
C VAL A 191 -23.82 5.91 -33.29
N SER A 192 -23.58 4.86 -32.49
CA SER A 192 -23.68 4.93 -31.03
C SER A 192 -22.46 5.59 -30.40
N ALA A 193 -22.63 6.20 -29.23
CA ALA A 193 -21.52 6.75 -28.45
C ALA A 193 -20.50 5.66 -28.06
N GLU A 194 -20.97 4.43 -27.80
CA GLU A 194 -20.14 3.26 -27.50
C GLU A 194 -19.22 2.90 -28.66
N HIS A 195 -19.74 2.87 -29.90
CA HIS A 195 -18.91 2.57 -31.08
C HIS A 195 -17.83 3.61 -31.31
N ILE A 196 -18.14 4.90 -31.11
CA ILE A 196 -17.16 5.98 -31.17
C ILE A 196 -16.07 5.77 -30.12
N ALA A 197 -16.46 5.57 -28.86
CA ALA A 197 -15.51 5.37 -27.78
C ALA A 197 -14.63 4.13 -28.01
N PHE A 198 -15.22 3.00 -28.40
CA PHE A 198 -14.49 1.76 -28.63
C PHE A 198 -13.46 1.91 -29.76
N TRP A 199 -13.86 2.53 -30.87
CA TRP A 199 -12.95 2.74 -31.99
C TRP A 199 -11.73 3.57 -31.57
N PHE A 200 -11.94 4.69 -30.87
CA PHE A 200 -10.86 5.56 -30.43
C PHE A 200 -10.00 4.94 -29.32
N ILE A 201 -10.60 4.22 -28.37
CA ILE A 201 -9.85 3.52 -27.32
C ILE A 201 -8.92 2.45 -27.92
N GLU A 202 -9.37 1.71 -28.93
CA GLU A 202 -8.61 0.64 -29.57
C GLU A 202 -7.53 1.16 -30.54
N ASN A 203 -7.81 2.22 -31.29
CA ASN A 203 -6.99 2.62 -32.44
C ASN A 203 -6.23 3.93 -32.26
N CYS A 204 -6.56 4.75 -31.25
CA CYS A 204 -5.91 6.04 -31.03
C CYS A 204 -4.98 5.99 -29.80
N PHE A 205 -3.75 6.47 -30.01
CA PHE A 205 -2.72 6.64 -28.97
C PHE A 205 -2.36 8.12 -28.78
N ASP A 206 -2.89 9.01 -29.62
CA ASP A 206 -2.68 10.45 -29.49
C ASP A 206 -3.61 11.01 -28.41
N GLU A 207 -3.00 11.40 -27.29
CA GLU A 207 -3.64 11.99 -26.13
C GLU A 207 -4.47 13.24 -26.45
N ALA A 208 -4.01 14.10 -27.35
CA ALA A 208 -4.71 15.33 -27.71
C ALA A 208 -6.00 15.02 -28.49
N VAL A 209 -5.95 14.01 -29.35
CA VAL A 209 -7.13 13.53 -30.07
C VAL A 209 -8.13 12.92 -29.10
N LEU A 210 -7.69 12.08 -28.15
CA LEU A 210 -8.57 11.47 -27.16
C LEU A 210 -9.26 12.51 -26.27
N VAL A 211 -8.58 13.58 -25.87
CA VAL A 211 -9.19 14.69 -25.13
C VAL A 211 -10.29 15.37 -25.94
N LYS A 212 -10.06 15.64 -27.23
CA LYS A 212 -11.08 16.23 -28.12
C LYS A 212 -12.29 15.33 -28.28
N VAL A 213 -12.06 14.03 -28.49
CA VAL A 213 -13.14 13.04 -28.64
C VAL A 213 -13.90 12.88 -27.33
N LEU A 214 -13.23 12.89 -26.18
CA LEU A 214 -13.89 12.85 -24.87
C LEU A 214 -14.85 14.05 -24.70
N ARG A 215 -14.41 15.27 -25.04
CA ARG A 215 -15.29 16.45 -25.03
C ARG A 215 -16.47 16.32 -25.98
N PHE A 216 -16.24 15.76 -27.17
CA PHE A 216 -17.31 15.46 -28.12
C PHE A 216 -18.32 14.46 -27.53
N LEU A 217 -17.85 13.36 -26.94
CA LEU A 217 -18.69 12.32 -26.32
C LEU A 217 -19.55 12.87 -25.18
N GLN A 218 -19.01 13.81 -24.38
CA GLN A 218 -19.76 14.48 -23.31
C GLN A 218 -20.95 15.32 -23.84
N GLN A 219 -20.90 15.76 -25.10
CA GLN A 219 -21.97 16.52 -25.76
C GLN A 219 -22.86 15.65 -26.66
N TYR A 220 -22.43 14.43 -26.97
CA TYR A 220 -23.09 13.55 -27.92
C TYR A 220 -24.29 12.86 -27.28
N SER A 221 -25.50 13.33 -27.62
CA SER A 221 -26.76 12.85 -27.06
C SER A 221 -27.29 11.63 -27.80
N CYS A 222 -26.64 10.47 -27.64
CA CYS A 222 -27.14 9.19 -28.18
C CYS A 222 -27.11 8.10 -27.09
N LEU A 223 -28.26 7.83 -26.48
CA LEU A 223 -28.46 6.63 -25.66
C LEU A 223 -28.79 5.46 -26.59
N GLY A 224 -27.77 4.92 -27.24
CA GLY A 224 -27.87 3.65 -27.95
C GLY A 224 -28.03 2.48 -26.98
N SER A 225 -28.50 1.33 -27.47
CA SER A 225 -28.45 0.08 -26.72
C SER A 225 -26.99 -0.29 -26.46
N MET A 226 -26.59 -0.39 -25.20
CA MET A 226 -25.23 -0.77 -24.82
C MET A 226 -25.01 -2.26 -25.06
N SER A 227 -23.91 -2.60 -25.74
CA SER A 227 -23.60 -3.97 -26.15
C SER A 227 -22.92 -4.80 -25.05
N SER A 228 -22.25 -4.13 -24.11
CA SER A 228 -21.43 -4.72 -23.06
C SER A 228 -21.67 -4.04 -21.70
N CYS A 229 -21.22 -4.63 -20.60
CA CYS A 229 -21.29 -3.97 -19.29
C CYS A 229 -20.04 -3.09 -19.05
N LEU A 230 -20.22 -1.98 -18.33
CA LEU A 230 -19.13 -1.03 -18.03
C LEU A 230 -17.93 -1.73 -17.38
N SER A 231 -18.17 -2.69 -16.48
CA SER A 231 -17.10 -3.39 -15.78
C SER A 231 -16.18 -4.15 -16.74
N GLU A 232 -16.74 -4.95 -17.66
CA GLU A 232 -15.92 -5.69 -18.64
C GLU A 232 -15.08 -4.76 -19.52
N SER A 233 -15.64 -3.64 -19.95
CA SER A 233 -14.92 -2.65 -20.77
C SER A 233 -13.84 -1.93 -19.98
N LEU A 234 -14.13 -1.55 -18.73
CA LEU A 234 -13.15 -0.91 -17.85
C LEU A 234 -12.01 -1.87 -17.49
N GLU A 235 -12.28 -3.14 -17.20
CA GLU A 235 -11.24 -4.14 -16.89
C GLU A 235 -10.23 -4.28 -18.03
N LYS A 236 -10.69 -4.17 -19.28
CA LYS A 236 -9.81 -4.21 -20.45
C LYS A 236 -8.98 -2.95 -20.63
N VAL A 237 -9.48 -1.78 -20.21
CA VAL A 237 -8.76 -0.50 -20.29
C VAL A 237 -7.81 -0.32 -19.10
N SER A 238 -8.26 -0.69 -17.91
CA SER A 238 -7.54 -0.53 -16.66
C SER A 238 -6.55 -1.67 -16.44
N GLY A 239 -6.80 -2.87 -16.96
CA GLY A 239 -6.01 -4.06 -16.69
C GLY A 239 -6.30 -4.68 -15.31
N THR A 240 -7.28 -4.14 -14.57
CA THR A 240 -7.62 -4.58 -13.21
C THR A 240 -9.08 -4.97 -13.13
N LYS A 241 -9.32 -6.18 -12.62
CA LYS A 241 -10.68 -6.70 -12.36
C LYS A 241 -11.43 -5.81 -11.37
N ILE A 242 -12.67 -5.45 -11.67
CA ILE A 242 -13.51 -4.66 -10.76
C ILE A 242 -14.07 -5.59 -9.70
N SER A 243 -13.65 -5.39 -8.46
CA SER A 243 -14.08 -6.18 -7.31
C SER A 243 -13.98 -5.35 -6.04
N PHE A 244 -14.83 -5.67 -5.07
CA PHE A 244 -14.70 -5.17 -3.69
C PHE A 244 -13.44 -5.69 -3.00
N SER A 245 -12.84 -6.77 -3.50
CA SER A 245 -11.57 -7.30 -2.98
C SER A 245 -10.40 -6.66 -3.73
N MET A 246 -9.66 -5.77 -3.05
CA MET A 246 -8.59 -4.95 -3.64
C MET A 246 -7.20 -5.48 -3.26
N PRO A 247 -6.46 -6.09 -4.20
CA PRO A 247 -5.10 -6.54 -3.93
C PRO A 247 -4.14 -5.35 -3.84
N LEU A 248 -3.33 -5.33 -2.79
CA LEU A 248 -2.26 -4.37 -2.54
C LEU A 248 -0.96 -4.93 -3.11
N LYS A 249 -0.49 -4.28 -4.17
CA LYS A 249 0.64 -4.73 -4.95
C LYS A 249 1.90 -3.91 -4.68
N ILE A 250 3.06 -4.49 -4.94
CA ILE A 250 4.36 -3.84 -4.88
C ILE A 250 4.39 -2.67 -5.88
N ARG A 251 5.10 -1.60 -5.50
CA ARG A 251 5.23 -0.40 -6.32
C ARG A 251 5.74 -0.68 -7.73
N GLN A 252 4.98 -0.22 -8.72
CA GLN A 252 5.31 -0.29 -10.14
C GLN A 252 5.26 1.11 -10.76
N PHE A 253 6.02 1.28 -11.83
CA PHE A 253 5.89 2.42 -12.73
C PHE A 253 5.07 2.01 -13.95
N ASN A 254 3.97 2.72 -14.19
CA ASN A 254 3.16 2.54 -15.38
C ASN A 254 3.28 3.81 -16.23
N ASN A 255 3.86 3.66 -17.41
CA ASN A 255 4.11 4.79 -18.32
C ASN A 255 2.84 5.21 -19.09
N ASN A 256 1.80 4.40 -19.09
CA ASN A 256 0.58 4.60 -19.89
C ASN A 256 -0.62 5.06 -19.04
N VAL A 257 -0.43 5.42 -17.76
CA VAL A 257 -1.55 5.79 -16.87
C VAL A 257 -2.37 6.95 -17.40
N TYR A 258 -1.73 7.97 -17.97
CA TYR A 258 -2.43 9.11 -18.56
C TYR A 258 -3.40 8.67 -19.67
N LEU A 259 -2.91 7.83 -20.59
CA LEU A 259 -3.72 7.25 -21.67
C LEU A 259 -4.87 6.40 -21.13
N SER A 260 -4.61 5.57 -20.10
CA SER A 260 -5.64 4.75 -19.45
C SER A 260 -6.71 5.59 -18.74
N ILE A 261 -6.34 6.72 -18.13
CA ILE A 261 -7.29 7.68 -17.53
C ILE A 261 -8.22 8.23 -18.61
N LEU A 262 -7.68 8.68 -19.75
CA LEU A 262 -8.51 9.21 -20.84
C LEU A 262 -9.46 8.15 -21.41
N ARG A 263 -8.96 6.94 -21.64
CA ARG A 263 -9.77 5.80 -22.12
C ARG A 263 -10.89 5.45 -21.12
N ALA A 264 -10.58 5.40 -19.82
CA ALA A 264 -11.58 5.15 -18.78
C ALA A 264 -12.60 6.29 -18.69
N ALA A 265 -12.17 7.55 -18.82
CA ALA A 265 -13.06 8.71 -18.85
C ALA A 265 -14.05 8.64 -20.02
N MET A 266 -13.62 8.18 -21.19
CA MET A 266 -14.51 7.95 -22.34
C MET A 266 -15.57 6.88 -22.05
N LEU A 267 -15.18 5.79 -21.38
CA LEU A 267 -16.15 4.77 -20.95
C LEU A 267 -17.15 5.37 -19.94
N PHE A 268 -16.69 6.07 -18.90
CA PHE A 268 -17.61 6.72 -17.96
C PHE A 268 -18.53 7.76 -18.64
N ALA A 269 -18.06 8.46 -19.68
CA ALA A 269 -18.88 9.39 -20.46
C ALA A 269 -20.02 8.67 -21.20
N VAL A 270 -19.72 7.53 -21.85
CA VAL A 270 -20.67 6.77 -22.66
C VAL A 270 -21.66 5.96 -21.83
N TYR A 271 -21.20 5.26 -20.79
CA TYR A 271 -22.10 4.39 -20.02
C TYR A 271 -22.99 5.21 -19.09
N PRO A 272 -24.31 4.94 -19.05
CA PRO A 272 -25.22 5.64 -18.15
C PRO A 272 -24.99 5.20 -16.70
N ALA A 273 -24.94 6.16 -15.77
CA ALA A 273 -24.75 5.86 -14.34
C ALA A 273 -25.97 5.14 -13.72
N THR A 274 -27.12 5.15 -14.41
CA THR A 274 -28.35 4.46 -14.00
C THR A 274 -28.30 2.95 -14.23
N GLN A 275 -27.47 2.48 -15.17
CA GLN A 275 -27.35 1.06 -15.49
C GLN A 275 -26.29 0.42 -14.59
N ASN A 276 -26.71 -0.54 -13.76
CA ASN A 276 -25.85 -1.24 -12.79
C ASN A 276 -25.07 -0.25 -11.90
N ARG A 277 -25.84 0.54 -11.15
CA ARG A 277 -25.38 1.68 -10.37
C ARG A 277 -24.28 1.36 -9.35
N GLU A 278 -24.42 0.24 -8.64
CA GLU A 278 -23.41 -0.24 -7.69
C GLU A 278 -22.06 -0.45 -8.38
N THR A 279 -22.05 -1.13 -9.53
CA THR A 279 -20.82 -1.36 -10.29
C THR A 279 -20.24 -0.05 -10.83
N TYR A 280 -21.08 0.90 -11.24
CA TYR A 280 -20.64 2.22 -11.72
C TYR A 280 -19.95 3.02 -10.60
N ILE A 281 -20.56 3.07 -9.41
CA ILE A 281 -20.01 3.75 -8.23
C ILE A 281 -18.72 3.07 -7.77
N LEU A 282 -18.71 1.73 -7.67
CA LEU A 282 -17.50 0.99 -7.33
C LEU A 282 -16.37 1.28 -8.31
N SER A 283 -16.64 1.21 -9.62
CA SER A 283 -15.65 1.51 -10.65
C SER A 283 -15.09 2.93 -10.51
N PHE A 284 -15.95 3.89 -10.19
CA PHE A 284 -15.55 5.28 -9.96
C PHE A 284 -14.66 5.42 -8.71
N ILE A 285 -15.01 4.76 -7.60
CA ILE A 285 -14.20 4.74 -6.37
C ILE A 285 -12.82 4.14 -6.66
N LEU A 286 -12.76 2.97 -7.32
CA LEU A 286 -11.51 2.28 -7.63
C LEU A 286 -10.62 3.11 -8.56
N ALA A 287 -11.16 3.64 -9.66
CA ALA A 287 -10.41 4.48 -10.59
C ALA A 287 -9.84 5.74 -9.93
N SER A 288 -10.61 6.37 -9.06
CA SER A 288 -10.19 7.58 -8.32
C SER A 288 -9.18 7.29 -7.21
N SER A 289 -9.05 6.03 -6.80
CA SER A 289 -8.19 5.59 -5.70
C SER A 289 -6.86 4.97 -6.16
N ASP A 290 -6.58 4.96 -7.46
CA ASP A 290 -5.31 4.47 -8.01
C ASP A 290 -4.11 5.24 -7.45
N PHE A 291 -3.14 4.54 -6.87
CA PHE A 291 -2.00 5.18 -6.24
C PHE A 291 -1.09 5.93 -7.22
N TYR A 292 -0.82 5.36 -8.39
CA TYR A 292 0.12 5.95 -9.35
C TYR A 292 -0.46 7.20 -10.00
N ALA A 293 -1.72 7.14 -10.43
CA ALA A 293 -2.48 8.26 -10.97
C ALA A 293 -2.55 9.40 -9.95
N ASN A 294 -2.84 9.10 -8.69
CA ASN A 294 -2.90 10.10 -7.62
C ASN A 294 -1.56 10.77 -7.33
N LYS A 295 -0.45 10.05 -7.53
CA LYS A 295 0.89 10.57 -7.30
C LYS A 295 1.46 11.36 -8.48
N HIS A 296 1.17 10.94 -9.72
CA HIS A 296 1.86 11.43 -10.91
C HIS A 296 0.94 12.13 -11.93
N HIS A 297 -0.34 11.80 -11.97
CA HIS A 297 -1.32 12.33 -12.94
C HIS A 297 -2.58 12.89 -12.25
N ARG A 298 -2.39 13.49 -11.07
CA ARG A 298 -3.48 13.91 -10.18
C ARG A 298 -4.45 14.88 -10.84
N GLU A 299 -3.93 15.88 -11.54
CA GLU A 299 -4.76 16.90 -12.20
C GLU A 299 -5.56 16.32 -13.37
N THR A 300 -4.97 15.44 -14.17
CA THR A 300 -5.65 14.72 -15.25
C THR A 300 -6.78 13.84 -14.71
N LEU A 301 -6.51 13.09 -13.64
CA LEU A 301 -7.51 12.24 -12.99
C LEU A 301 -8.69 13.10 -12.49
N ARG A 302 -8.41 14.27 -11.92
CA ARG A 302 -9.43 15.21 -11.44
C ARG A 302 -10.28 15.78 -12.55
N GLU A 303 -9.63 16.27 -13.60
CA GLU A 303 -10.27 16.95 -14.72
C GLU A 303 -11.18 16.00 -15.51
N HIS A 304 -10.72 14.77 -15.75
CA HIS A 304 -11.41 13.87 -16.68
C HIS A 304 -12.23 12.76 -16.02
N ILE A 305 -11.89 12.34 -14.79
CA ILE A 305 -12.63 11.30 -14.07
C ILE A 305 -13.35 11.87 -12.84
N VAL A 306 -12.63 12.42 -11.86
CA VAL A 306 -13.24 12.79 -10.56
C VAL A 306 -14.36 13.81 -10.73
N ARG A 307 -14.11 14.95 -11.40
CA ARG A 307 -15.12 15.99 -11.59
C ARG A 307 -16.31 15.52 -12.44
N PRO A 308 -16.11 15.04 -13.68
CA PRO A 308 -17.24 14.82 -14.58
C PRO A 308 -18.09 13.64 -14.14
N VAL A 309 -17.46 12.56 -13.66
CA VAL A 309 -18.16 11.34 -13.26
C VAL A 309 -18.94 11.56 -11.96
N PHE A 310 -18.38 12.31 -11.00
CA PHE A 310 -19.10 12.65 -9.77
C PHE A 310 -20.35 13.49 -10.04
N LYS A 311 -20.24 14.54 -10.86
CA LYS A 311 -21.40 15.35 -11.30
C LYS A 311 -22.46 14.50 -11.98
N LYS A 312 -22.01 13.59 -12.85
CA LYS A 312 -22.89 12.64 -13.53
C LYS A 312 -23.64 11.78 -12.51
N ILE A 313 -22.97 11.17 -11.53
CA ILE A 313 -23.61 10.36 -10.48
C ILE A 313 -24.66 11.17 -9.70
N ILE A 314 -24.35 12.42 -9.31
CA ILE A 314 -25.26 13.26 -8.54
C ILE A 314 -26.50 13.72 -9.33
N SER A 315 -26.36 13.89 -10.64
CA SER A 315 -27.48 14.28 -11.50
C SER A 315 -28.59 13.22 -11.58
N PHE A 316 -28.28 11.96 -11.27
CA PHE A 316 -29.22 10.84 -11.44
C PHE A 316 -29.82 10.29 -10.14
N SER A 317 -29.46 10.85 -8.99
CA SER A 317 -29.97 10.36 -7.71
C SER A 317 -30.08 11.40 -6.62
N GLU A 318 -31.02 11.14 -5.72
CA GLU A 318 -31.27 11.92 -4.53
C GLU A 318 -30.45 11.40 -3.33
N ASP A 319 -30.26 10.07 -3.18
CA ASP A 319 -29.51 9.46 -2.08
C ASP A 319 -28.15 8.91 -2.52
N VAL A 320 -27.34 9.79 -3.09
CA VAL A 320 -25.99 9.46 -3.57
C VAL A 320 -25.08 9.10 -2.38
N SER A 321 -25.29 9.76 -1.24
CA SER A 321 -24.43 9.59 -0.07
C SER A 321 -24.47 8.15 0.44
N ALA A 322 -25.66 7.61 0.71
CA ALA A 322 -25.80 6.26 1.25
C ALA A 322 -25.18 5.18 0.34
N GLU A 323 -25.24 5.37 -0.98
CA GLU A 323 -24.68 4.40 -1.93
C GLU A 323 -23.16 4.39 -1.98
N PHE A 324 -22.52 5.56 -1.85
CA PHE A 324 -21.07 5.62 -1.66
C PHE A 324 -20.68 4.93 -0.36
N GLN A 325 -21.42 5.18 0.73
CA GLN A 325 -21.18 4.53 2.03
C GLN A 325 -21.31 3.02 1.95
N LEU A 326 -22.38 2.53 1.32
CA LEU A 326 -22.59 1.10 1.08
C LEU A 326 -21.44 0.50 0.26
N SER A 327 -21.03 1.16 -0.81
CA SER A 327 -19.93 0.70 -1.66
C SER A 327 -18.60 0.65 -0.91
N TRP A 328 -18.28 1.64 -0.08
CA TRP A 328 -17.07 1.64 0.75
C TRP A 328 -17.07 0.54 1.79
N SER A 329 -18.19 0.34 2.50
CA SER A 329 -18.28 -0.67 3.57
C SER A 329 -17.95 -2.09 3.08
N GLN A 330 -18.14 -2.36 1.79
CA GLN A 330 -17.87 -3.65 1.16
C GLN A 330 -16.40 -3.81 0.72
N ILE A 331 -15.65 -2.72 0.56
CA ILE A 331 -14.26 -2.76 0.08
C ILE A 331 -13.35 -3.40 1.12
N LYS A 332 -12.61 -4.43 0.70
CA LYS A 332 -11.61 -5.13 1.51
C LYS A 332 -10.26 -5.12 0.81
N THR A 333 -9.28 -4.49 1.45
CA THR A 333 -7.90 -4.52 0.98
C THR A 333 -7.18 -5.76 1.48
N HIS A 334 -6.33 -6.36 0.67
CA HIS A 334 -5.55 -7.54 1.05
C HIS A 334 -4.18 -7.51 0.37
N LEU A 335 -3.17 -8.15 0.94
CA LEU A 335 -1.88 -8.31 0.26
C LEU A 335 -2.05 -9.23 -0.96
N TYR A 336 -1.35 -8.94 -2.06
CA TYR A 336 -1.40 -9.79 -3.26
C TYR A 336 -1.16 -11.27 -2.93
N GLY A 337 -2.01 -12.15 -3.47
CA GLY A 337 -1.90 -13.60 -3.26
C GLY A 337 -2.31 -14.10 -1.86
N LYS A 338 -2.82 -13.22 -0.99
CA LYS A 338 -3.23 -13.56 0.38
C LYS A 338 -4.70 -13.25 0.62
N ASP A 339 -5.29 -13.93 1.60
CA ASP A 339 -6.65 -13.63 2.04
C ASP A 339 -6.72 -12.24 2.70
N PRO A 340 -7.90 -11.59 2.71
CA PRO A 340 -8.11 -10.34 3.42
C PRO A 340 -7.73 -10.44 4.89
N ASP A 341 -6.88 -9.51 5.33
CA ASP A 341 -6.53 -9.36 6.73
C ASP A 341 -7.44 -8.34 7.42
N ASP A 342 -7.42 -8.33 8.75
CA ASP A 342 -8.21 -7.37 9.54
C ASP A 342 -7.59 -5.96 9.53
N ASN A 343 -6.50 -5.72 8.80
CA ASN A 343 -5.81 -4.44 8.80
C ASN A 343 -6.52 -3.44 7.88
N LYS A 344 -7.08 -2.38 8.47
CA LYS A 344 -7.83 -1.34 7.75
C LYS A 344 -7.00 -0.10 7.40
N GLN A 345 -5.68 -0.10 7.59
CA GLN A 345 -4.85 1.07 7.30
C GLN A 345 -5.02 1.58 5.86
N LYS A 346 -4.89 0.67 4.87
CA LYS A 346 -5.02 1.03 3.45
C LYS A 346 -6.45 1.37 3.07
N TYR A 347 -7.44 0.73 3.70
CA TYR A 347 -8.85 1.13 3.56
C TYR A 347 -9.07 2.60 3.96
N TYR A 348 -8.57 3.03 5.12
CA TYR A 348 -8.68 4.43 5.56
C TYR A 348 -7.86 5.39 4.68
N GLU A 349 -6.70 4.96 4.18
CA GLU A 349 -5.90 5.73 3.20
C GLU A 349 -6.69 6.01 1.91
N LEU A 350 -7.35 4.99 1.35
CA LEU A 350 -8.15 5.11 0.14
C LEU A 350 -9.31 6.09 0.33
N ASN A 351 -10.06 5.95 1.43
CA ASN A 351 -11.16 6.85 1.77
C ASN A 351 -10.69 8.30 1.92
N TYR A 352 -9.58 8.53 2.64
CA TYR A 352 -8.99 9.85 2.79
C TYR A 352 -8.61 10.48 1.45
N ASN A 353 -7.92 9.74 0.59
CA ASN A 353 -7.48 10.23 -0.72
C ASN A 353 -8.68 10.57 -1.62
N PHE A 354 -9.68 9.69 -1.64
CA PHE A 354 -10.89 9.90 -2.43
C PHE A 354 -11.68 11.12 -1.97
N LEU A 355 -11.98 11.23 -0.67
CA LEU A 355 -12.71 12.38 -0.11
C LEU A 355 -11.95 13.70 -0.32
N THR A 356 -10.62 13.65 -0.20
CA THR A 356 -9.76 14.78 -0.51
C THR A 356 -9.88 15.22 -1.97
N HIS A 357 -9.95 14.28 -2.91
CA HIS A 357 -10.13 14.62 -4.33
C HIS A 357 -11.49 15.22 -4.60
N LEU A 358 -12.55 14.65 -4.05
CA LEU A 358 -13.89 15.23 -4.18
C LEU A 358 -13.95 16.66 -3.63
N HIS A 359 -13.44 16.87 -2.41
CA HIS A 359 -13.45 18.19 -1.78
C HIS A 359 -12.66 19.24 -2.58
N GLU A 360 -11.47 18.90 -3.08
CA GLU A 360 -10.67 19.84 -3.88
C GLU A 360 -11.32 20.18 -5.23
N VAL A 361 -12.02 19.23 -5.84
CA VAL A 361 -12.62 19.40 -7.17
C VAL A 361 -13.95 20.16 -7.10
N VAL A 362 -14.74 19.92 -6.04
CA VAL A 362 -16.11 20.41 -5.86
C VAL A 362 -16.20 21.61 -4.92
N GLY A 363 -15.16 21.89 -4.12
CA GLY A 363 -15.17 22.93 -3.08
C GLY A 363 -15.46 24.37 -3.54
N SER A 364 -15.62 24.60 -4.84
CA SER A 364 -16.01 25.89 -5.45
C SER A 364 -17.28 25.81 -6.32
N GLU A 365 -17.96 24.66 -6.35
CA GLU A 365 -19.08 24.38 -7.26
C GLU A 365 -20.46 24.47 -6.56
N GLU A 366 -21.54 24.20 -7.31
CA GLU A 366 -22.95 24.29 -6.89
C GLU A 366 -23.25 23.62 -5.52
N SER A 367 -24.20 24.20 -4.78
CA SER A 367 -24.52 23.78 -3.40
C SER A 367 -24.83 22.29 -3.25
N LYS A 368 -25.58 21.70 -4.19
CA LYS A 368 -25.95 20.27 -4.14
C LYS A 368 -24.74 19.34 -4.21
N HIS A 369 -23.76 19.64 -5.06
CA HIS A 369 -22.55 18.81 -5.17
C HIS A 369 -21.73 18.88 -3.90
N LEU A 370 -21.57 20.10 -3.36
CA LEU A 370 -20.85 20.34 -2.12
C LEU A 370 -21.54 19.65 -0.93
N GLU A 371 -22.86 19.72 -0.83
CA GLU A 371 -23.65 19.04 0.22
C GLU A 371 -23.39 17.54 0.26
N VAL A 372 -23.37 16.86 -0.90
CA VAL A 372 -23.04 15.42 -0.97
C VAL A 372 -21.61 15.16 -0.51
N VAL A 373 -20.63 15.97 -0.94
CA VAL A 373 -19.24 15.80 -0.50
C VAL A 373 -19.11 16.00 1.01
N LEU A 374 -19.75 17.02 1.57
CA LEU A 374 -19.74 17.28 3.01
C LEU A 374 -20.44 16.17 3.80
N SER A 375 -21.53 15.61 3.27
CA SER A 375 -22.20 14.43 3.84
C SER A 375 -21.26 13.22 3.90
N LEU A 376 -20.52 12.94 2.83
CA LEU A 376 -19.53 11.86 2.80
C LEU A 376 -18.37 12.13 3.77
N VAL A 377 -17.85 13.35 3.81
CA VAL A 377 -16.81 13.74 4.78
C VAL A 377 -17.30 13.54 6.21
N LYS A 378 -18.51 14.01 6.54
CA LYS A 378 -19.11 13.83 7.88
C LYS A 378 -19.26 12.36 8.22
N GLY A 379 -19.73 11.53 7.28
CA GLY A 379 -19.85 10.09 7.49
C GLY A 379 -18.52 9.41 7.82
N PHE A 380 -17.43 9.82 7.16
CA PHE A 380 -16.08 9.34 7.47
C PHE A 380 -15.59 9.79 8.85
N LEU A 381 -15.83 11.05 9.21
CA LEU A 381 -15.38 11.64 10.47
C LEU A 381 -16.16 11.11 11.69
N HIS A 382 -17.43 10.77 11.52
CA HIS A 382 -18.34 10.27 12.58
C HIS A 382 -18.57 8.76 12.54
N ASP A 383 -17.77 8.02 11.78
CA ASP A 383 -17.72 6.55 11.79
C ASP A 383 -18.93 5.82 11.25
N THR A 384 -19.79 6.49 10.47
CA THR A 384 -20.98 5.87 9.88
C THR A 384 -20.64 4.85 8.78
N PHE A 385 -19.37 4.75 8.36
CA PHE A 385 -18.93 3.81 7.32
C PHE A 385 -18.52 2.43 7.86
N ASP A 386 -18.23 2.31 9.17
CA ASP A 386 -17.64 1.09 9.75
C ASP A 386 -18.69 0.10 10.31
N ASP A 387 -19.97 0.47 10.33
CA ASP A 387 -21.08 -0.35 10.90
C ASP A 387 -21.57 -1.48 9.96
N GLY A 388 -20.61 -2.23 9.40
CA GLY A 388 -20.85 -3.56 8.85
C GLY A 388 -20.93 -4.67 9.92
N ALA A 389 -20.82 -4.33 11.19
CA ALA A 389 -21.05 -5.23 12.32
C ALA A 389 -22.46 -5.00 12.86
N VAL A 390 -23.23 -6.09 12.94
CA VAL A 390 -24.50 -6.22 13.65
C VAL A 390 -24.62 -5.23 14.80
N ALA A 391 -25.73 -4.49 14.81
CA ALA A 391 -26.21 -3.71 15.95
C ALA A 391 -26.25 -4.58 17.22
N SER A 392 -25.10 -4.73 17.89
CA SER A 392 -25.03 -5.23 19.26
C SER A 392 -25.20 -4.01 20.17
N SER A 393 -26.47 -3.68 20.41
CA SER A 393 -27.05 -3.25 21.70
C SER A 393 -26.40 -2.11 22.51
N GLU A 394 -25.42 -1.36 22.01
CA GLU A 394 -24.83 -0.21 22.73
C GLU A 394 -24.54 0.99 21.82
N SER A 395 -25.56 1.49 21.10
CA SER A 395 -25.58 2.90 20.69
C SER A 395 -27.00 3.37 20.35
N ASN A 396 -27.77 3.74 21.38
CA ASN A 396 -28.85 4.73 21.22
C ASN A 396 -28.29 6.16 20.98
N ARG A 397 -27.16 6.27 20.26
CA ARG A 397 -26.75 7.55 19.71
C ARG A 397 -27.51 7.69 18.40
N GLU A 398 -28.58 8.47 18.43
CA GLU A 398 -29.11 9.05 17.20
C GLU A 398 -27.91 9.55 16.37
N PRO A 399 -27.83 9.20 15.07
CA PRO A 399 -26.80 9.78 14.21
C PRO A 399 -26.88 11.29 14.43
N PRO A 400 -25.78 11.97 14.78
CA PRO A 400 -25.84 13.38 15.10
C PRO A 400 -26.51 14.07 13.92
N SER A 401 -27.65 14.70 14.18
CA SER A 401 -28.48 15.39 13.20
C SER A 401 -27.76 16.67 12.77
N ILE A 402 -26.62 16.50 12.10
CA ILE A 402 -25.87 17.60 11.50
C ILE A 402 -26.49 17.85 10.13
N SER A 403 -27.74 18.33 10.15
CA SER A 403 -28.46 18.86 8.99
C SER A 403 -27.93 20.23 8.51
N GLY A 404 -26.75 20.64 8.98
CA GLY A 404 -26.09 21.87 8.57
C GLY A 404 -25.36 21.72 7.22
N PRO A 405 -25.47 22.72 6.31
CA PRO A 405 -24.84 22.71 4.99
C PRO A 405 -23.32 22.96 5.01
N SER A 406 -22.71 23.15 6.18
CA SER A 406 -21.27 23.43 6.34
C SER A 406 -20.63 22.53 7.40
N ILE A 407 -19.29 22.48 7.37
CA ILE A 407 -18.44 21.91 8.41
C ILE A 407 -17.80 23.08 9.15
N THR A 408 -17.97 23.14 10.46
CA THR A 408 -17.44 24.21 11.31
C THR A 408 -16.09 23.83 11.93
N VAL A 409 -15.39 24.81 12.49
CA VAL A 409 -14.14 24.58 13.23
C VAL A 409 -14.42 23.73 14.47
N GLU A 410 -15.54 23.96 15.13
CA GLU A 410 -16.01 23.21 16.30
C GLU A 410 -16.27 21.73 15.97
N ASP A 411 -16.93 21.44 14.84
CA ASP A 411 -17.17 20.07 14.39
C ASP A 411 -15.84 19.32 14.26
N LEU A 412 -14.88 19.92 13.56
CA LEU A 412 -13.55 19.32 13.33
C LEU A 412 -12.75 19.21 14.63
N SER A 413 -12.88 20.19 15.53
CA SER A 413 -12.25 20.16 16.86
C SER A 413 -12.78 19.00 17.70
N SER A 414 -14.10 18.76 17.68
CA SER A 414 -14.72 17.65 18.40
C SER A 414 -14.23 16.31 17.87
N VAL A 415 -14.15 16.14 16.55
CA VAL A 415 -13.65 14.90 15.94
C VAL A 415 -12.20 14.59 16.33
N LEU A 416 -11.32 15.59 16.32
CA LEU A 416 -9.92 15.46 16.73
C LEU A 416 -9.76 15.04 18.19
N PHE A 417 -10.69 15.46 19.06
CA PHE A 417 -10.65 15.15 20.48
C PHE A 417 -11.35 13.82 20.81
N ASP A 418 -12.54 13.59 20.26
CA ASP A 418 -13.36 12.41 20.56
C ASP A 418 -12.81 11.14 19.92
N SER A 419 -12.13 11.26 18.78
CA SER A 419 -11.53 10.11 18.08
C SER A 419 -10.16 9.71 18.63
N LEU A 420 -9.64 10.41 19.65
CA LEU A 420 -8.34 10.08 20.26
C LEU A 420 -8.35 8.61 20.74
N PRO A 421 -7.36 7.80 20.34
CA PRO A 421 -7.31 6.40 20.74
C PRO A 421 -7.05 6.31 22.26
N ARG A 422 -8.07 5.95 23.04
CA ARG A 422 -7.91 5.76 24.49
C ARG A 422 -7.21 4.45 24.76
N SER A 423 -5.91 4.52 25.06
CA SER A 423 -5.05 3.36 25.37
C SER A 423 -5.42 2.72 26.72
N THR A 424 -6.45 1.87 26.75
CA THR A 424 -6.76 1.06 27.94
C THR A 424 -6.55 -0.44 27.72
N SER A 425 -6.25 -0.89 26.49
CA SER A 425 -6.00 -2.31 26.18
C SER A 425 -5.06 -2.46 24.96
N ILE A 426 -3.77 -2.63 25.23
CA ILE A 426 -2.70 -2.76 24.22
C ILE A 426 -2.59 -4.19 23.64
N ARG A 427 -3.69 -4.95 23.56
CA ARG A 427 -3.60 -6.41 23.29
C ARG A 427 -4.16 -6.92 21.97
N ASN A 428 -4.93 -6.15 21.21
CA ASN A 428 -5.64 -6.67 20.03
C ASN A 428 -5.41 -5.82 18.76
N SER A 429 -5.47 -6.46 17.58
CA SER A 429 -5.45 -5.83 16.25
C SER A 429 -6.49 -4.72 16.08
N THR A 430 -7.59 -4.81 16.82
CA THR A 430 -8.66 -3.80 16.90
C THR A 430 -8.15 -2.43 17.37
N THR A 431 -7.12 -2.40 18.24
CA THR A 431 -6.50 -1.16 18.73
C THR A 431 -5.62 -0.49 17.66
N ALA A 432 -5.05 -1.26 16.73
CA ALA A 432 -4.27 -0.70 15.62
C ALA A 432 -5.18 0.00 14.60
N ASN A 433 -6.34 -0.59 14.29
CA ASN A 433 -7.31 0.00 13.36
C ASN A 433 -7.89 1.32 13.84
N SER A 434 -8.20 1.46 15.12
CA SER A 434 -8.68 2.74 15.69
C SER A 434 -7.62 3.83 15.58
N ILE A 435 -6.34 3.48 15.75
CA ILE A 435 -5.22 4.40 15.56
C ILE A 435 -5.09 4.81 14.09
N TYR A 436 -5.05 3.86 13.15
CA TYR A 436 -4.99 4.20 11.72
C TYR A 436 -6.14 5.10 11.29
N LYS A 437 -7.36 4.79 11.76
CA LYS A 437 -8.54 5.61 11.52
C LYS A 437 -8.33 7.05 12.02
N TYR A 438 -7.84 7.20 13.25
CA TYR A 438 -7.52 8.50 13.83
C TYR A 438 -6.52 9.29 12.98
N VAL A 439 -5.44 8.66 12.48
CA VAL A 439 -4.45 9.34 11.63
C VAL A 439 -5.11 9.97 10.41
N PHE A 440 -5.94 9.21 9.68
CA PHE A 440 -6.57 9.70 8.46
C PHE A 440 -7.69 10.70 8.74
N LYS A 441 -8.42 10.59 9.86
CA LYS A 441 -9.31 11.64 10.33
C LYS A 441 -8.55 12.93 10.64
N ALA A 442 -7.44 12.85 11.37
CA ALA A 442 -6.61 14.01 11.72
C ALA A 442 -6.06 14.73 10.48
N ARG A 443 -5.62 13.97 9.47
CA ARG A 443 -5.23 14.50 8.16
C ARG A 443 -6.35 15.23 7.45
N LEU A 444 -7.54 14.63 7.41
CA LEU A 444 -8.70 15.27 6.77
C LEU A 444 -9.12 16.54 7.53
N CYS A 445 -9.21 16.48 8.86
CA CYS A 445 -9.53 17.62 9.71
C CYS A 445 -8.55 18.77 9.52
N THR A 446 -7.24 18.52 9.61
CA THR A 446 -6.22 19.57 9.43
C THR A 446 -6.26 20.20 8.05
N LYS A 447 -6.53 19.40 7.01
CA LYS A 447 -6.73 19.92 5.65
C LYS A 447 -7.95 20.85 5.55
N LEU A 448 -9.09 20.41 6.08
CA LEU A 448 -10.33 21.21 6.07
C LEU A 448 -10.19 22.48 6.92
N LEU A 449 -9.58 22.36 8.10
CA LEU A 449 -9.26 23.49 8.99
C LEU A 449 -8.34 24.50 8.31
N THR A 450 -7.35 24.04 7.53
CA THR A 450 -6.49 24.93 6.74
C THR A 450 -7.31 25.71 5.71
N GLY A 451 -8.25 25.05 5.03
CA GLY A 451 -9.19 25.71 4.12
C GLY A 451 -10.05 26.78 4.81
N LEU A 452 -10.60 26.45 5.99
CA LEU A 452 -11.39 27.40 6.80
C LEU A 452 -10.53 28.56 7.33
N LEU A 453 -9.28 28.30 7.70
CA LEU A 453 -8.34 29.30 8.20
C LEU A 453 -8.00 30.35 7.15
N TYR A 454 -7.87 29.96 5.87
CA TYR A 454 -7.61 30.90 4.78
C TYR A 454 -8.87 31.40 4.06
N GLY A 455 -10.05 30.85 4.38
CA GLY A 455 -11.34 31.32 3.85
C GLY A 455 -11.87 32.58 4.56
N ASN A 456 -13.02 33.10 4.13
CA ASN A 456 -13.66 34.31 4.69
C ASN A 456 -14.56 34.03 5.91
N GLY A 457 -14.30 32.98 6.68
CA GLY A 457 -15.13 32.58 7.82
C GLY A 457 -14.65 33.15 9.16
N GLU A 458 -15.51 33.05 10.19
CA GLU A 458 -15.23 33.47 11.57
C GLU A 458 -13.92 32.86 12.09
N LYS A 459 -13.01 33.71 12.60
CA LYS A 459 -11.68 33.29 13.06
C LYS A 459 -11.61 32.98 14.55
N LYS A 460 -12.57 33.47 15.33
CA LYS A 460 -12.63 33.30 16.79
C LYS A 460 -12.59 31.83 17.25
N PRO A 461 -13.26 30.86 16.58
CA PRO A 461 -13.14 29.43 16.91
C PRO A 461 -11.70 28.89 16.93
N PHE A 462 -10.81 29.45 16.10
CA PHE A 462 -9.43 28.98 16.00
C PHE A 462 -8.61 29.24 17.28
N LEU A 463 -8.97 30.25 18.09
CA LEU A 463 -8.31 30.48 19.39
C LEU A 463 -8.59 29.34 20.37
N ARG A 464 -9.84 28.86 20.41
CA ARG A 464 -10.21 27.71 21.25
C ARG A 464 -9.54 26.44 20.73
N LEU A 465 -9.54 26.23 19.42
CA LEU A 465 -8.85 25.12 18.79
C LEU A 465 -7.35 25.13 19.12
N HIS A 466 -6.69 26.29 19.13
CA HIS A 466 -5.28 26.40 19.49
C HIS A 466 -4.97 25.77 20.85
N GLY A 467 -5.77 26.08 21.88
CA GLY A 467 -5.63 25.47 23.20
C GLY A 467 -5.90 23.96 23.20
N LEU A 468 -6.89 23.51 22.44
CA LEU A 468 -7.23 22.08 22.32
C LEU A 468 -6.12 21.27 21.62
N LEU A 469 -5.48 21.83 20.59
CA LEU A 469 -4.41 21.14 19.85
C LEU A 469 -3.21 20.81 20.76
N HIS A 470 -2.89 21.65 21.74
CA HIS A 470 -1.86 21.35 22.73
C HIS A 470 -2.23 20.10 23.56
N THR A 471 -3.46 20.04 24.08
CA THR A 471 -3.94 18.87 24.82
C THR A 471 -3.91 17.60 23.97
N VAL A 472 -4.31 17.69 22.70
CA VAL A 472 -4.29 16.55 21.76
C VAL A 472 -2.85 16.09 21.50
N LYS A 473 -1.91 17.02 21.32
CA LYS A 473 -0.48 16.70 21.15
C LYS A 473 0.10 16.00 22.38
N ASP A 474 -0.20 16.49 23.58
CA ASP A 474 0.28 15.89 24.83
C ASP A 474 -0.29 14.47 25.00
N ALA A 475 -1.57 14.27 24.67
CA ALA A 475 -2.19 12.95 24.68
C ALA A 475 -1.51 11.98 23.68
N LEU A 476 -1.27 12.41 22.44
CA LEU A 476 -0.57 11.59 21.45
C LEU A 476 0.86 11.25 21.86
N GLN A 477 1.59 12.22 22.43
CA GLN A 477 2.93 11.99 22.93
C GLN A 477 2.94 10.99 24.11
N HIS A 478 1.93 11.05 24.97
CA HIS A 478 1.72 10.08 26.04
C HIS A 478 1.47 8.68 25.46
N ASP A 479 0.55 8.55 24.50
CA ASP A 479 0.22 7.27 23.87
C ASP A 479 1.44 6.69 23.12
N MET A 480 2.15 7.50 22.34
CA MET A 480 3.41 7.09 21.69
C MET A 480 4.41 6.54 22.72
N SER A 481 4.53 7.21 23.87
CA SER A 481 5.41 6.76 24.95
C SER A 481 4.98 5.40 25.50
N GLN A 482 3.67 5.17 25.69
CA GLN A 482 3.17 3.86 26.11
C GLN A 482 3.48 2.76 25.08
N TRP A 483 3.32 3.06 23.78
CA TRP A 483 3.62 2.11 22.71
C TRP A 483 5.10 1.75 22.62
N LEU A 484 6.02 2.63 23.00
CA LEU A 484 7.46 2.31 23.06
C LEU A 484 7.78 1.17 24.04
N TYR A 485 7.04 1.07 25.15
CA TYR A 485 7.23 0.05 26.19
C TYR A 485 6.54 -1.29 25.90
N VAL A 486 5.75 -1.38 24.83
CA VAL A 486 5.15 -2.65 24.39
C VAL A 486 6.24 -3.63 23.96
N ASN A 487 6.06 -4.93 24.17
CA ASN A 487 7.06 -5.92 23.75
C ASN A 487 7.32 -5.85 22.23
N ASN A 488 8.58 -6.02 21.81
CA ASN A 488 8.98 -5.97 20.40
C ASN A 488 8.42 -7.14 19.58
N ASP A 489 7.93 -8.19 20.23
CA ASP A 489 7.30 -9.34 19.59
C ASP A 489 5.90 -9.02 19.02
N VAL A 490 5.34 -7.84 19.31
CA VAL A 490 4.07 -7.39 18.73
C VAL A 490 4.30 -6.92 17.29
N SER A 491 3.80 -7.71 16.34
CA SER A 491 4.03 -7.55 14.89
C SER A 491 3.58 -6.22 14.28
N TYR A 492 2.70 -5.48 14.96
CA TYR A 492 2.17 -4.18 14.53
C TYR A 492 2.66 -3.00 15.39
N LYS A 493 3.53 -3.22 16.39
CA LYS A 493 4.04 -2.15 17.29
C LYS A 493 4.66 -1.01 16.50
N ARG A 494 5.52 -1.35 15.53
CA ARG A 494 6.24 -0.36 14.71
C ARG A 494 5.27 0.43 13.82
N ASP A 495 4.38 -0.26 13.12
CA ASP A 495 3.38 0.36 12.22
C ASP A 495 2.48 1.34 12.99
N VAL A 496 2.00 0.93 14.17
CA VAL A 496 1.20 1.79 15.06
C VAL A 496 2.00 2.97 15.61
N SER A 497 3.25 2.77 16.00
CA SER A 497 4.11 3.85 16.50
C SER A 497 4.38 4.89 15.40
N THR A 498 4.62 4.45 14.16
CA THR A 498 4.76 5.33 12.99
C THR A 498 3.46 6.10 12.74
N ALA A 499 2.31 5.43 12.78
CA ALA A 499 1.00 6.05 12.60
C ALA A 499 0.71 7.13 13.65
N LEU A 500 0.98 6.87 14.94
CA LEU A 500 0.84 7.86 16.01
C LEU A 500 1.79 9.05 15.82
N SER A 501 3.05 8.78 15.46
CA SER A 501 4.03 9.83 15.15
C SER A 501 3.55 10.69 13.98
N GLU A 502 2.98 10.09 12.96
CA GLU A 502 2.43 10.78 11.80
C GLU A 502 1.24 11.68 12.19
N ALA A 503 0.31 11.19 13.00
CA ALA A 503 -0.79 12.01 13.51
C ALA A 503 -0.28 13.19 14.35
N TYR A 504 0.71 12.95 15.23
CA TYR A 504 1.35 14.01 16.01
C TYR A 504 1.95 15.09 15.10
N HIS A 505 2.72 14.70 14.08
CA HIS A 505 3.35 15.66 13.17
C HIS A 505 2.35 16.45 12.34
N VAL A 506 1.25 15.81 11.90
CA VAL A 506 0.17 16.50 11.16
C VAL A 506 -0.48 17.58 12.04
N ILE A 507 -0.77 17.24 13.29
CA ILE A 507 -1.39 18.16 14.26
C ILE A 507 -0.41 19.26 14.68
N ASP A 508 0.86 18.92 14.91
CA ASP A 508 1.93 19.87 15.22
C ASP A 508 2.16 20.85 14.06
N HIS A 509 2.20 20.36 12.83
CA HIS A 509 2.31 21.21 11.65
C HIS A 509 1.16 22.21 11.58
N PHE A 510 -0.08 21.76 11.76
CA PHE A 510 -1.24 22.65 11.77
C PHE A 510 -1.21 23.64 12.95
N SER A 511 -0.80 23.21 14.15
CA SER A 511 -0.59 24.09 15.31
C SER A 511 0.45 25.18 15.01
N ASN A 512 1.53 24.85 14.31
CA ASN A 512 2.54 25.82 13.86
C ASN A 512 1.99 26.80 12.82
N VAL A 513 1.18 26.32 11.88
CA VAL A 513 0.45 27.19 10.93
C VAL A 513 -0.47 28.14 11.68
N LEU A 514 -1.23 27.64 12.65
CA LEU A 514 -2.13 28.44 13.46
C LEU A 514 -1.38 29.49 14.29
N ASN A 515 -0.26 29.13 14.91
CA ASN A 515 0.61 30.05 15.64
C ASN A 515 1.11 31.21 14.78
N LYS A 516 1.53 30.92 13.53
CA LYS A 516 1.96 31.97 12.59
C LYS A 516 0.83 32.91 12.17
N ASN A 517 -0.40 32.40 12.12
CA ASN A 517 -1.59 33.18 11.76
C ASN A 517 -2.30 33.79 12.98
N LEU A 518 -1.84 33.51 14.21
CA LEU A 518 -2.46 33.99 15.45
C LEU A 518 -2.56 35.52 15.53
N PRO A 519 -1.54 36.31 15.11
CA PRO A 519 -1.66 37.77 15.07
C PRO A 519 -2.75 38.25 14.11
N LEU A 520 -2.93 37.57 12.97
CA LEU A 520 -3.99 37.91 12.00
C LEU A 520 -5.37 37.63 12.61
N ILE A 521 -5.54 36.47 13.25
CA ILE A 521 -6.78 36.08 13.94
C ILE A 521 -7.12 37.05 15.07
N GLN A 522 -6.12 37.44 15.87
CA GLN A 522 -6.31 38.39 16.97
C GLN A 522 -6.66 39.78 16.48
N ASN A 523 -6.05 40.24 15.38
CA ASN A 523 -6.36 41.53 14.79
C ASN A 523 -7.77 41.57 14.18
N ASP A 524 -8.22 40.50 13.51
CA ASP A 524 -9.56 40.38 12.93
C ASP A 524 -10.66 40.58 14.00
N MET A 525 -10.44 40.04 15.19
CA MET A 525 -11.37 40.16 16.32
C MET A 525 -11.55 41.60 16.86
N PHE A 526 -10.59 42.50 16.66
CA PHE A 526 -10.70 43.87 17.17
C PHE A 526 -11.49 44.79 16.23
N TYR A 527 -11.77 44.37 14.99
CA TYR A 527 -12.46 45.19 13.99
C TYR A 527 -13.90 44.70 13.68
N GLU A 528 -14.34 43.57 14.24
CA GLU A 528 -15.73 43.08 14.05
C GLU A 528 -16.76 43.71 15.01
N ASP A 529 -16.34 44.49 16.00
CA ASP A 529 -17.23 45.18 16.97
C ASP A 529 -17.55 46.65 16.62
N SER A 530 -17.29 47.12 15.40
CA SER A 530 -17.54 48.51 14.96
C SER A 530 -18.55 48.68 13.84
#